data_AF-A0A949HF87-F1
#
_entry.id   AF-A0A949HF87-F1
#
_cell.length_a   1.000
_cell.length_b   1.000
_cell.length_c   1.000
_cell.angle_alpha   90.00
_cell.angle_beta   90.00
_cell.angle_gamma   90.00
#
_symmetry.space_group_name_H-M   'P 1'
#
loop_
_entity.id
_entity.type
_entity.pdbx_description
1 polymer ?
#
loop_
_entity_poly.entity_id
_entity_poly.type
_entity_poly.pdbx_seq_one_letter_code
_entity_poly.pdbx_strand_id
1 'polypeptide(L)'
;MERLGLEEAELCTILDADPIEILSGALDHRPELAILLAMTAEVEANVAAGVLPRWLRTSGPEGRPVDLLLARDFEGFETALETLTRRGFVIGG
;
A
#
# COMPACT_ATOMS: atom_id res chain seq x y z
N MET A 1 -0.21 -2.97 10.49
CA MET A 1 -0.15 -3.06 9.01
C MET A 1 -0.82 -4.29 8.42
N GLU A 2 -1.50 -5.12 9.21
CA GLU A 2 -2.20 -6.33 8.71
C GLU A 2 -3.25 -6.03 7.62
N ARG A 3 -3.81 -4.81 7.61
CA ARG A 3 -4.77 -4.35 6.58
C ARG A 3 -4.19 -4.38 5.16
N LEU A 4 -2.91 -4.04 5.00
CA LEU A 4 -2.22 -4.03 3.70
C LEU A 4 -1.48 -5.34 3.42
N GLY A 5 -1.37 -6.25 4.39
CA GLY A 5 -0.59 -7.48 4.24
C GLY A 5 0.90 -7.23 4.00
N LEU A 6 1.41 -6.08 4.43
CA LEU A 6 2.83 -5.72 4.36
C LEU A 6 3.58 -6.33 5.54
N GLU A 7 4.75 -6.89 5.25
CA GLU A 7 5.69 -7.36 6.27
C GLU A 7 6.43 -6.18 6.90
N GLU A 8 6.91 -6.35 8.14
CA GLU A 8 7.61 -5.28 8.88
C GLU A 8 8.83 -4.77 8.12
N ALA A 9 9.57 -5.64 7.44
CA ALA A 9 10.72 -5.26 6.63
C ALA A 9 10.33 -4.41 5.39
N GLU A 10 9.20 -4.76 4.75
CA GLU A 10 8.67 -3.98 3.62
C GLU A 10 8.30 -2.58 4.12
N LEU A 11 7.62 -2.51 5.26
CA LEU A 11 7.22 -1.26 5.87
C LEU A 11 8.40 -0.36 6.28
N CYS A 12 9.44 -0.90 6.90
CA CYS A 12 10.67 -0.16 7.18
C CYS A 12 11.25 0.46 5.91
N THR A 13 11.20 -0.28 4.80
CA THR A 13 11.70 0.18 3.50
C THR A 13 10.81 1.28 2.91
N ILE A 14 9.49 1.08 2.92
CA ILE A 14 8.49 2.02 2.37
C ILE A 14 8.54 3.35 3.12
N LEU A 15 8.64 3.30 4.44
CA LEU A 15 8.61 4.48 5.30
C LEU A 15 10.00 5.04 5.57
N ASP A 16 11.07 4.41 5.08
CA ASP A 16 12.46 4.76 5.39
C ASP A 16 12.65 4.95 6.91
N ALA A 17 12.22 3.93 7.65
CA ALA A 17 12.11 3.98 9.10
C ALA A 17 12.86 2.81 9.73
N ASP A 18 13.47 3.09 10.88
CA ASP A 18 14.12 2.06 11.66
C ASP A 18 13.08 1.14 12.33
N PRO A 19 13.40 -0.16 12.53
CA PRO A 19 12.52 -1.10 13.23
C PRO A 19 12.14 -0.62 14.65
N ILE A 20 13.02 0.15 15.30
CA ILE A 20 12.75 0.77 16.60
C ILE A 20 11.65 1.84 16.50
N GLU A 21 11.61 2.62 15.42
CA GLU A 21 10.57 3.62 15.21
C GLU A 21 9.18 2.98 14.99
N ILE A 22 9.15 1.79 14.38
CA ILE A 22 7.94 1.00 14.20
C ILE A 22 7.40 0.53 15.55
N LEU A 23 8.28 -0.10 16.34
CA LEU A 23 7.95 -0.59 17.68
C LEU A 23 7.57 0.52 18.65
N SER A 24 8.19 1.69 18.53
CA SER A 24 7.93 2.84 19.39
C SER A 24 6.67 3.64 19.00
N GLY A 25 6.02 3.30 17.88
CA GLY A 25 4.87 4.06 17.36
C GLY A 25 5.23 5.44 16.80
N ALA A 26 6.52 5.75 16.64
CA ALA A 26 6.99 7.04 16.10
C ALA A 26 6.52 7.27 14.66
N LEU A 27 6.19 6.19 13.94
CA LEU A 27 5.63 6.22 12.61
C LEU A 27 4.27 6.95 12.52
N ASP A 28 3.46 6.94 13.59
CA ASP A 28 2.10 7.50 13.58
C ASP A 28 2.08 9.02 13.29
N HIS A 29 3.20 9.70 13.57
CA HIS A 29 3.36 11.13 13.32
C HIS A 29 3.92 11.45 11.93
N ARG A 30 4.30 10.45 11.12
CA ARG A 30 4.88 10.70 9.80
C ARG A 30 3.79 11.07 8.78
N PRO A 31 3.96 12.17 8.03
CA PRO A 31 2.98 12.56 7.02
C PRO A 31 2.88 11.51 5.90
N GLU A 32 3.97 10.84 5.53
CA GLU A 32 3.90 9.76 4.52
C GLU A 32 3.01 8.61 4.95
N LEU A 33 3.04 8.22 6.23
CA LEU A 33 2.16 7.18 6.75
C LEU A 33 0.70 7.64 6.71
N ALA A 34 0.43 8.88 7.13
CA ALA A 34 -0.93 9.42 7.11
C ALA A 34 -1.51 9.47 5.70
N ILE A 35 -0.70 9.86 4.71
CA ILE A 35 -1.06 9.87 3.29
C ILE A 35 -1.38 8.44 2.82
N LEU A 36 -0.47 7.49 3.05
CA LEU A 36 -0.65 6.09 2.67
C LEU A 36 -1.94 5.49 3.28
N LEU A 37 -2.18 5.75 4.57
CA LEU A 37 -3.38 5.29 5.27
C LEU A 37 -4.65 5.92 4.71
N ALA A 38 -4.63 7.22 4.37
CA ALA A 38 -5.79 7.91 3.80
C ALA A 38 -6.15 7.34 2.42
N MET A 39 -5.16 7.20 1.53
CA MET A 39 -5.36 6.68 0.17
C MET A 39 -5.87 5.22 0.20
N THR A 40 -5.26 4.39 1.04
CA THR A 40 -5.64 2.97 1.14
C THR A 40 -6.98 2.77 1.84
N ALA A 41 -7.34 3.62 2.82
CA ALA A 41 -8.64 3.56 3.49
C ALA A 41 -9.80 3.86 2.54
N GLU A 42 -9.63 4.83 1.64
CA GLU A 42 -10.63 5.12 0.62
C GLU A 42 -10.85 3.92 -0.31
N VAL A 43 -9.78 3.30 -0.78
CA VAL A 43 -9.88 2.12 -1.66
C VAL A 43 -10.46 0.92 -0.92
N GLU A 44 -10.03 0.66 0.32
CA GLU A 44 -10.56 -0.44 1.14
C GLU A 44 -12.08 -0.31 1.38
N ALA A 45 -12.62 0.92 1.44
CA ALA A 45 -14.05 1.14 1.53
C ALA A 45 -14.80 0.84 0.21
N ASN A 46 -14.13 0.94 -0.93
CA ASN A 46 -14.70 0.70 -2.26
C ASN A 46 -14.52 -0.74 -2.76
N VAL A 47 -13.52 -1.47 -2.24
CA VAL A 47 -13.25 -2.87 -2.61
C VAL A 47 -13.66 -3.82 -1.49
N ALA A 48 -13.84 -5.11 -1.82
CA ALA A 48 -14.13 -6.10 -0.79
C ALA A 48 -12.94 -6.29 0.17
N ALA A 49 -13.23 -6.55 1.44
CA ALA A 49 -12.21 -6.80 2.46
C ALA A 49 -11.27 -7.95 2.01
N GLY A 50 -9.95 -7.72 2.12
CA GLY A 50 -8.93 -8.68 1.69
C GLY A 50 -8.54 -8.62 0.20
N VAL A 51 -9.24 -7.84 -0.63
CA VAL A 51 -8.83 -7.59 -2.03
C VAL A 51 -7.58 -6.72 -2.08
N LEU A 52 -7.50 -5.66 -1.28
CA LEU A 52 -6.37 -4.74 -1.25
C LEU A 52 -5.01 -5.43 -0.97
N PRO A 53 -4.85 -6.25 0.09
CA PRO A 53 -3.60 -6.98 0.33
C PRO A 53 -3.29 -8.00 -0.78
N ARG A 54 -4.31 -8.61 -1.40
CA ARG A 54 -4.13 -9.52 -2.53
C ARG A 54 -3.68 -8.78 -3.79
N TRP A 55 -4.26 -7.63 -4.07
CA TRP A 55 -3.91 -6.77 -5.21
C TRP A 55 -2.49 -6.22 -5.07
N LEU A 56 -2.08 -5.79 -3.87
CA LEU A 56 -0.72 -5.32 -3.58
C LEU A 56 0.35 -6.34 -4.02
N ARG A 57 0.07 -7.64 -3.81
CA ARG A 57 0.95 -8.74 -4.21
C ARG A 57 0.71 -9.29 -5.61
N THR A 58 -0.33 -8.82 -6.30
CA THR A 58 -0.68 -9.26 -7.65
C THR A 58 0.02 -8.36 -8.66
N SER A 59 0.61 -8.95 -9.70
CA SER A 59 1.16 -8.20 -10.82
C SER A 59 0.03 -7.65 -11.70
N GLY A 60 -0.05 -6.34 -11.82
CA GLY A 60 -0.89 -5.63 -12.78
C GLY A 60 -0.13 -5.19 -14.04
N PRO A 61 -0.78 -4.47 -14.96
CA PRO A 61 -0.15 -3.94 -16.16
C PRO A 61 1.01 -2.98 -15.88
N GLU A 62 1.04 -2.36 -14.70
CA GLU A 62 2.11 -1.46 -14.25
C GLU A 62 3.13 -2.15 -13.33
N GLY A 63 3.07 -3.48 -13.20
CA GLY A 63 3.91 -4.26 -12.28
C GLY A 63 3.19 -4.58 -10.97
N ARG A 64 3.97 -4.89 -9.92
CA ARG A 64 3.42 -5.18 -8.60
C ARG A 64 3.28 -3.87 -7.81
N PRO A 65 2.09 -3.53 -7.29
CA PRO A 65 1.92 -2.29 -6.53
C PRO A 65 2.83 -2.20 -5.29
N VAL A 66 3.18 -3.34 -4.68
CA VAL A 66 4.16 -3.38 -3.59
C VAL A 66 5.55 -2.91 -4.01
N ASP A 67 5.95 -3.09 -5.27
CA ASP A 67 7.25 -2.66 -5.78
C ASP A 67 7.34 -1.12 -5.83
N LEU A 68 6.25 -0.45 -6.20
CA LEU A 68 6.14 1.01 -6.15
C LEU A 68 6.30 1.52 -4.73
N LEU A 69 5.65 0.87 -3.76
CA LEU A 69 5.82 1.20 -2.34
C LEU A 69 7.27 0.99 -1.89
N LEU A 70 7.91 -0.14 -2.26
CA LEU A 70 9.30 -0.42 -1.91
C LEU A 70 10.28 0.57 -2.56
N ALA A 71 9.96 1.08 -3.74
CA ALA A 71 10.69 2.16 -4.41
C ALA A 71 10.38 3.56 -3.85
N ARG A 72 9.49 3.66 -2.85
CA ARG A 72 8.96 4.92 -2.27
C ARG A 72 8.26 5.79 -3.32
N ASP A 73 7.73 5.18 -4.37
CA ASP A 73 7.00 5.81 -5.46
C ASP A 73 5.50 5.87 -5.11
N PHE A 74 5.15 6.84 -4.26
CA PHE A 74 3.77 7.03 -3.79
C PHE A 74 2.83 7.56 -4.90
N GLU A 75 3.35 8.34 -5.85
CA GLU A 75 2.57 8.86 -6.99
C GLU A 75 2.15 7.74 -7.95
N GLY A 76 3.05 6.82 -8.29
CA GLY A 76 2.74 5.63 -9.07
C GLY A 76 1.78 4.71 -8.32
N PHE A 77 1.95 4.59 -6.99
CA PHE A 77 1.02 3.83 -6.17
C PHE A 77 -0.41 4.44 -6.17
N GLU A 78 -0.53 5.76 -6.07
CA GLU A 78 -1.81 6.48 -6.21
C GLU A 78 -2.48 6.18 -7.55
N THR A 79 -1.72 6.29 -8.63
CA THR A 79 -2.18 6.01 -10.00
C THR A 79 -2.70 4.57 -10.14
N ALA A 80 -1.99 3.62 -9.52
CA ALA A 80 -2.39 2.22 -9.49
C ALA A 80 -3.68 2.00 -8.68
N LEU A 81 -3.84 2.70 -7.54
CA LEU A 81 -5.06 2.69 -6.74
C LEU A 81 -6.25 3.30 -7.48
N GLU A 82 -6.08 4.43 -8.16
CA GLU A 82 -7.11 5.03 -9.01
C GLU A 82 -7.54 4.06 -10.11
N THR A 83 -6.57 3.38 -10.72
CA THR A 83 -6.84 2.35 -11.74
C THR A 83 -7.64 1.18 -11.14
N LEU A 84 -7.31 0.72 -9.93
CA LEU A 84 -8.04 -0.33 -9.22
C LEU A 84 -9.48 0.09 -8.94
N THR A 85 -9.71 1.31 -8.43
CA THR A 85 -11.06 1.83 -8.14
C THR A 85 -11.87 2.05 -9.42
N ARG A 86 -11.24 2.53 -10.49
CA ARG A 86 -11.92 2.85 -11.76
C ARG A 86 -12.24 1.63 -12.61
N ARG A 87 -11.33 0.65 -12.68
CA ARG A 87 -11.51 -0.57 -13.49
C ARG A 87 -12.05 -1.75 -12.69
N GLY A 88 -11.99 -1.69 -11.35
CA GLY A 88 -12.22 -2.83 -10.48
C GLY A 88 -11.04 -3.80 -10.49
N PHE A 89 -10.96 -4.66 -9.47
CA PHE A 89 -9.94 -5.71 -9.40
C PHE A 89 -10.26 -6.82 -10.41
N VAL A 90 -9.68 -6.72 -11.61
CA VAL A 90 -9.78 -7.76 -12.63
C VAL A 90 -8.62 -8.72 -12.44
N ILE A 91 -8.88 -9.89 -11.84
CA ILE A 91 -7.97 -11.04 -11.96
C ILE A 91 -8.11 -11.54 -13.40
N GLY A 92 -7.26 -11.05 -14.30
CA GLY A 92 -7.02 -11.71 -15.59
C GLY A 92 -6.29 -13.03 -15.31
N GLY A 93 -6.88 -14.14 -15.75
CA GLY A 93 -6.45 -15.51 -15.43
C GLY A 93 -5.13 -15.96 -16.04
#